data_AF-A0A1F8S1J4-F1
#
_entry.id   AF-A0A1F8S1J4-F1
#
_cell.length_a   1.000
_cell.length_b   1.000
_cell.length_c   1.000
_cell.angle_alpha   90.00
_cell.angle_beta   90.00
_cell.angle_gamma   90.00
#
_symmetry.space_group_name_H-M   'P 1'
#
loop_
_entity.id
_entity.type
_entity.pdbx_description
1 polymer ?
#
loop_
_entity_poly.entity_id
_entity_poly.type
_entity_poly.pdbx_seq_one_letter_code
_entity_poly.pdbx_strand_id
1 'polypeptide(L)' 'MGTVRQEELLARLADGAGIRTRGEELALLADIGRAMRDASICGLGQTASSAIESAFRQPGLLPELVAP' A
#
# COMPACT_ATOMS: atom_id res chain seq x y z
N MET A 1 -12.24 -5.72 -3.76
CA MET A 1 -11.13 -6.71 -3.68
C MET A 1 -9.77 -6.05 -3.54
N GLY A 2 -9.35 -5.15 -4.45
CA GLY A 2 -8.02 -4.51 -4.38
C GLY A 2 -7.73 -3.76 -3.07
N THR A 3 -8.68 -2.96 -2.59
CA THR A 3 -8.55 -2.18 -1.33
C THR A 3 -8.41 -3.04 -0.08
N VAL A 4 -9.07 -4.21 -0.03
CA VAL A 4 -8.94 -5.16 1.09
C VAL A 4 -7.51 -5.69 1.18
N ARG A 5 -6.91 -6.05 0.04
CA ARG A 5 -5.53 -6.53 -0.02
C ARG A 5 -4.52 -5.44 0.40
N GLN A 6 -4.81 -4.17 0.07
CA GLN A 6 -4.02 -3.02 0.53
C GLN A 6 -4.12 -2.85 2.05
N GLU A 7 -5.33 -2.93 2.62
CA GLU A 7 -5.57 -2.82 4.07
C GLU A 7 -4.82 -3.90 4.86
N GLU A 8 -4.93 -5.17 4.45
CA GLU A 8 -4.21 -6.28 5.10
C GLU A 8 -2.69 -6.08 5.10
N LEU A 9 -2.18 -5.48 4.03
CA LEU A 9 -0.74 -5.28 3.86
C LEU A 9 -0.24 -4.08 4.68
N LEU A 10 -1.04 -3.02 4.77
CA LEU A 10 -0.80 -1.91 5.69
C LEU A 10 -0.82 -2.37 7.15
N ALA A 11 -1.74 -3.25 7.52
CA ALA A 11 -1.80 -3.83 8.86
C ALA A 11 -0.52 -4.63 9.18
N ARG A 12 -0.02 -5.45 8.24
CA ARG A 12 1.25 -6.17 8.39
C ARG A 12 2.46 -5.23 8.53
N LEU A 13 2.50 -4.15 7.74
CA LEU A 13 3.56 -3.15 7.83
C LEU A 13 3.56 -2.42 9.19
N ALA A 14 2.39 -2.15 9.74
CA ALA A 14 2.24 -1.49 11.04
C ALA A 14 2.60 -2.41 12.23
N ASP A 15 2.28 -3.70 12.13
CA ASP A 15 2.55 -4.69 13.19
C ASP A 15 4.03 -5.09 13.25
N GLY A 16 4.79 -4.91 12.16
CA GLY A 16 6.20 -5.30 12.05
C GLY A 16 6.45 -6.81 12.10
N ALA A 17 5.43 -7.62 12.36
CA ALA A 17 5.47 -9.08 12.39
C ALA A 17 4.92 -9.64 11.07
N GLY A 18 5.81 -9.87 10.11
CA GLY A 18 5.48 -10.46 8.81
C GLY A 18 6.47 -11.54 8.39
N ILE A 19 6.03 -12.44 7.51
CA ILE A 19 6.89 -13.45 6.88
C ILE A 19 7.88 -12.79 5.90
N ARG A 20 7.53 -11.60 5.41
CA ARG A 20 8.32 -10.81 4.46
C ARG A 20 9.02 -9.67 5.16
N THR A 21 10.17 -9.30 4.61
CA THR A 21 10.82 -8.04 4.94
C THR A 21 9.92 -6.86 4.58
N ARG A 22 10.12 -5.73 5.25
CA ARG A 22 9.42 -4.49 4.94
C ARG A 22 9.56 -4.08 3.47
N GLY A 23 10.74 -4.25 2.87
CA GLY A 23 10.97 -3.95 1.47
C GLY A 23 10.11 -4.80 0.52
N GLU A 24 9.93 -6.07 0.84
CA GLU A 24 9.07 -6.99 0.08
C GLU A 24 7.58 -6.66 0.23
N GLU A 25 7.14 -6.24 1.42
CA GLU A 25 5.76 -5.76 1.62
C GLU A 25 5.51 -4.47 0.82
N LEU A 26 6.44 -3.51 0.82
CA LEU A 26 6.32 -2.29 0.01
C LEU A 26 6.31 -2.58 -1.49
N ALA A 27 7.12 -3.53 -1.97
CA ALA A 27 7.10 -3.97 -3.36
C ALA A 27 5.75 -4.57 -3.74
N LEU A 28 5.18 -5.44 -2.89
CA LEU A 28 3.85 -6.00 -3.13
C LEU A 28 2.75 -4.93 -3.10
N LEU A 29 2.86 -3.91 -2.24
CA LEU A 29 1.91 -2.80 -2.21
C LEU A 29 1.88 -2.06 -3.56
N ALA A 30 3.05 -1.83 -4.15
CA ALA A 30 3.19 -1.18 -5.46
C ALA A 30 2.58 -2.03 -6.59
N ASP A 31 2.79 -3.35 -6.56
CA ASP A 31 2.22 -4.27 -7.53
C ASP A 31 0.69 -4.32 -7.46
N ILE A 32 0.13 -4.32 -6.24
CA ILE A 32 -1.33 -4.21 -6.03
C ILE A 32 -1.85 -2.88 -6.57
N GLY A 33 -1.14 -1.77 -6.31
CA GLY A 33 -1.53 -0.46 -6.82
C GLY A 33 -1.56 -0.39 -8.35
N ARG A 34 -0.56 -0.99 -9.02
CA ARG A 34 -0.54 -1.12 -10.49
C ARG A 34 -1.72 -1.96 -10.98
N ALA A 35 -1.93 -3.15 -10.42
CA ALA A 35 -3.04 -4.02 -10.80
C ALA A 35 -4.41 -3.35 -10.58
N MET A 36 -4.58 -2.59 -9.49
CA MET A 36 -5.79 -1.83 -9.23
C MET A 36 -6.03 -0.74 -10.28
N ARG A 37 -5.00 0.00 -10.69
CA ARG A 37 -5.13 1.01 -11.75
C ARG A 37 -5.50 0.41 -13.10
N ASP A 38 -4.88 -0.72 -13.44
CA ASP A 38 -5.05 -1.38 -14.73
C ASP A 38 -6.41 -2.10 -14.84
N ALA A 39 -6.93 -2.62 -13.73
CA ALA A 39 -8.21 -3.33 -13.69
C ALA A 39 -9.43 -2.42 -13.42
N SER A 40 -9.23 -1.17 -12.99
CA SER A 40 -10.34 -0.28 -12.64
C SER A 40 -10.96 0.37 -13.86
N ILE A 41 -12.23 0.04 -14.12
CA ILE A 41 -13.05 0.67 -15.18
C ILE A 41 -13.66 2.00 -14.70
N CYS A 42 -13.67 2.25 -13.38
CA CYS A 42 -14.13 3.50 -12.77
C CYS A 42 -13.04 4.14 -11.90
N GLY A 43 -13.15 5.44 -11.63
CA GLY A 43 -12.10 6.22 -10.97
C GLY A 43 -11.82 5.85 -9.50
N LEU A 44 -12.73 5.14 -8.82
CA LEU A 44 -12.59 4.84 -7.38
C LEU A 44 -11.35 3.99 -7.06
N GLY A 45 -11.07 2.94 -7.84
CA GLY A 45 -9.89 2.11 -7.63
C GLY A 45 -8.58 2.84 -7.95
N GLN A 46 -8.61 3.76 -8.92
CA GLN A 46 -7.46 4.62 -9.23
C GLN A 46 -7.17 5.63 -8.12
N THR A 47 -8.21 6.28 -7.58
CA THR A 47 -8.06 7.25 -6.49
C THR A 47 -7.56 6.58 -5.21
N ALA A 48 -8.14 5.43 -4.83
CA ALA A 48 -7.72 4.71 -3.62
C ALA A 48 -6.24 4.29 -3.69
N SER A 49 -5.81 3.75 -4.83
CA SER A 49 -4.40 3.39 -5.02
C SER A 49 -3.47 4.61 -5.00
N SER A 50 -3.89 5.73 -5.58
CA SER A 50 -3.05 6.94 -5.65
C SER A 50 -2.86 7.59 -4.27
N ALA A 51 -3.89 7.56 -3.42
CA ALA A 51 -3.81 8.07 -2.05
C ALA A 51 -2.76 7.32 -1.22
N ILE A 52 -2.77 5.98 -1.28
CA ILE A 52 -1.80 5.16 -0.55
C ILE A 52 -0.38 5.40 -1.07
N GLU A 53 -0.16 5.39 -2.39
CA GLU A 53 1.18 5.66 -2.93
C GLU A 53 1.70 7.05 -2.59
N SER A 54 0.83 8.07 -2.59
CA SER A 54 1.19 9.43 -2.21
C SER A 54 1.63 9.50 -0.74
N ALA A 55 0.96 8.75 0.14
CA ALA A 55 1.30 8.71 1.55
C ALA A 55 2.71 8.13 1.79
N PHE A 56 3.11 7.10 1.05
CA PHE A 56 4.48 6.55 1.14
C PHE A 56 5.56 7.46 0.55
N ARG A 57 5.21 8.36 -0.39
CA ARG A 57 6.14 9.39 -0.90
C ARG A 57 6.35 10.55 0.07
N GLN A 58 5.49 10.67 1.09
CA GLN A 58 5.59 11.69 2.13
C GLN A 58 5.80 11.03 3.49
N PRO A 59 7.06 10.70 3.86
CA PRO A 59 7.41 10.01 5.11
C PRO A 59 6.78 10.61 6.38
N GLY A 60 6.61 11.94 6.41
CA GLY A 60 6.01 12.65 7.55
C GLY A 60 4.50 12.40 7.74
N LEU A 61 3.81 11.83 6.75
CA LEU A 61 2.38 11.49 6.86
C LEU A 61 2.14 10.14 7.53
N LEU A 62 3.13 9.24 7.47
CA LEU A 62 3.03 7.87 7.98
C LEU A 62 4.26 7.51 8.83
N PRO A 63 4.56 8.25 9.92
CA PRO A 63 5.79 8.04 10.69
C PRO A 63 5.92 6.61 11.23
N GLU A 64 4.83 6.02 11.71
CA GLU A 64 4.78 4.64 12.25
C GLU A 64 5.06 3.56 11.17
N LEU A 65 4.73 3.84 9.91
CA LEU A 65 4.90 2.93 8.77
C LEU A 65 6.19 3.21 7.97
N VAL A 66 6.87 4.33 8.24
CA VAL A 66 8.06 4.80 7.51
C VAL A 66 9.30 4.87 8.42
N ALA A 67 9.15 4.81 9.75
CA ALA A 67 10.25 4.66 10.71
C ALA A 67 11.02 3.33 10.51
N PRO A 68 12.37 3.34 10.57
CA PRO A 68 13.23 2.19 10.31
C PRO A 68 13.02 1.02 11.28
#